data_AF-A0A851AMD1-F1
#
_entry.id   AF-A0A851AMD1-F1
#
_cell.length_a   1.000
_cell.length_b   1.000
_cell.length_c   1.000
_cell.angle_alpha   90.00
_cell.angle_beta   90.00
_cell.angle_gamma   90.00
#
_symmetry.space_group_name_H-M   'P 1'
#
loop_
_entity.id
_entity.type
_entity.pdbx_description
1 polymer ?
#
loop_
_entity_poly.entity_id
_entity_poly.type
_entity_poly.pdbx_seq_one_letter_code
_entity_poly.pdbx_strand_id
1 'polypeptide(L)' 'GCYKITTVFSHAQTVVLCVGCSTVLCQPTGGKARLTEGCSFRRKQH' A
#
# COMPACT_ATOMS: atom_id res chain seq x y z
N GLY A 1 2.03 -6.91 12.65
CA GLY A 1 2.51 -6.83 11.27
C GLY A 1 2.35 -8.18 10.59
N CYS A 2 2.25 -8.22 9.26
CA CYS A 2 2.11 -9.46 8.51
C CYS A 2 2.97 -9.45 7.24
N TYR A 3 3.33 -10.63 6.71
CA TYR A 3 4.20 -10.78 5.53
C TYR A 3 3.43 -10.96 4.21
N LYS A 4 2.11 -10.75 4.23
CA LYS A 4 1.28 -10.85 3.03
C LYS A 4 1.54 -9.65 2.12
N ILE A 5 1.76 -9.93 0.83
CA ILE A 5 1.97 -8.90 -0.18
C ILE A 5 0.62 -8.57 -0.80
N THR A 6 0.24 -7.29 -0.74
CA THR A 6 -0.95 -6.76 -1.41
C THR A 6 -0.49 -5.91 -2.58
N THR A 7 -1.05 -6.16 -3.77
CA THR A 7 -0.81 -5.30 -4.94
C THR A 7 -1.68 -4.06 -4.84
N VAL A 8 -1.06 -2.89 -4.98
CA VAL A 8 -1.74 -1.59 -4.88
C VAL A 8 -1.37 -0.73 -6.08
N PHE A 9 -2.31 0.10 -6.55
CA PHE A 9 -2.01 1.10 -7.56
C PHE A 9 -1.12 2.20 -6.99
N SER A 10 -0.23 2.75 -7.83
CA SER A 10 0.65 3.86 -7.43
C SER A 10 -0.12 5.15 -7.15
N HIS A 11 -1.29 5.33 -7.76
CA HIS A 11 -2.20 6.47 -7.55
C HIS A 11 -3.52 5.98 -6.95
N ALA A 12 -3.45 5.35 -5.77
CA ALA A 12 -4.64 4.93 -5.04
C ALA A 12 -5.42 6.17 -4.56
N GLN A 13 -6.74 6.19 -4.80
CA GLN A 13 -7.64 7.28 -4.39
C GLN A 13 -8.22 7.08 -2.98
N THR A 14 -8.12 5.86 -2.44
CA THR A 14 -8.62 5.51 -1.11
C THR A 14 -7.49 5.00 -0.23
N VAL A 15 -7.71 5.03 1.09
CA VAL A 15 -6.81 4.34 2.03
C VAL A 15 -6.86 2.85 1.75
N VAL A 16 -5.70 2.22 1.65
CA VAL A 16 -5.59 0.77 1.39
C VAL A 16 -5.14 0.07 2.66
N LEU A 17 -5.93 -0.92 3.08
CA LEU A 17 -5.66 -1.73 4.25
C LEU A 17 -5.10 -3.09 3.85
N CYS A 18 -4.24 -3.65 4.68
CA CYS A 18 -3.92 -5.07 4.59
C CYS A 18 -5.10 -5.89 5.15
N VAL A 19 -5.68 -6.76 4.32
CA VAL A 19 -6.78 -7.64 4.75
C VAL A 19 -6.36 -8.61 5.86
N GLY A 20 -5.06 -8.98 5.92
CA GLY A 20 -4.58 -9.99 6.87
C GLY A 20 -4.22 -9.47 8.26
N CYS A 21 -3.91 -8.18 8.40
CA CYS A 21 -3.49 -7.62 9.69
C CYS A 21 -4.11 -6.24 9.98
N SER A 22 -5.09 -5.80 9.18
CA SER A 22 -5.82 -4.54 9.33
C SER A 22 -4.94 -3.29 9.46
N THR A 23 -3.70 -3.35 8.97
CA THR A 23 -2.78 -2.21 8.97
C THR A 23 -2.97 -1.38 7.70
N VAL A 24 -2.89 -0.06 7.82
CA VAL A 24 -2.85 0.83 6.64
C VAL A 24 -1.55 0.56 5.86
N LEU A 25 -1.67 0.30 4.56
CA LEU A 25 -0.54 0.08 3.65
C LEU A 25 -0.16 1.38 2.92
N CYS A 26 -1.15 2.14 2.45
CA CYS A 26 -0.93 3.44 1.86
C CYS A 26 -2.11 4.40 2.09
N GLN A 27 -1.80 5.70 2.01
CA GLN A 27 -2.76 6.80 2.05
C GLN A 27 -2.81 7.52 0.69
N PRO A 28 -4.00 7.92 0.24
CA PRO A 28 -4.14 8.67 -1.00
C PRO A 28 -3.51 10.06 -0.87
N THR A 29 -2.97 10.54 -1.97
CA THR A 29 -2.44 11.91 -2.11
C THR A 29 -2.89 12.47 -3.46
N GLY A 30 -2.54 13.73 -3.76
CA GLY A 30 -2.75 14.30 -5.10
C GLY A 30 -1.86 13.69 -6.20
N GLY A 31 -0.98 12.75 -5.86
CA GLY A 31 -0.07 12.09 -6.80
C GLY A 31 0.15 10.62 -6.40
N LYS A 32 1.43 10.23 -6.26
CA LYS A 32 1.76 8.89 -5.79
C LYS A 32 1.29 8.69 -4.35
N ALA A 33 0.61 7.58 -4.09
CA ALA A 33 0.15 7.21 -2.76
C ALA A 33 1.33 7.13 -1.79
N ARG A 34 1.13 7.62 -0.57
CA ARG A 34 2.13 7.58 0.50
C ARG A 34 2.07 6.22 1.17
N LEU A 35 3.17 5.46 1.15
CA LEU A 35 3.27 4.19 1.86
C LEU A 35 3.45 4.42 3.36
N THR A 36 2.88 3.54 4.17
CA THR A 36 3.08 3.52 5.62
C THR A 36 4.53 3.16 5.96
N GLU A 37 5.11 3.82 6.96
CA GLU A 37 6.45 3.52 7.45
C GLU A 37 6.57 2.04 7.86
N GLY A 38 7.71 1.42 7.55
CA GLY A 38 7.94 -0.01 7.79
C GLY A 38 7.30 -0.95 6.75
N CYS A 39 6.52 -0.46 5.79
CA CYS A 39 6.05 -1.28 4.67
C CYS A 39 7.12 -1.38 3.57
N SER A 40 7.54 -2.60 3.24
CA SER A 40 8.36 -2.87 2.07
C SER A 40 7.49 -2.92 0.80
N PHE A 41 8.03 -2.47 -0.32
CA PHE A 41 7.34 -2.54 -1.61
C PHE A 41 8.28 -2.97 -2.74
N ARG A 42 7.69 -3.54 -3.79
CA ARG A 42 8.34 -3.78 -5.08
C ARG A 42 7.43 -3.30 -6.20
N ARG A 43 8.00 -2.70 -7.23
CA ARG A 43 7.23 -2.32 -8.42
C ARG A 43 6.92 -3.58 -9.23
N LYS A 44 5.65 -3.85 -9.49
CA LYS A 44 5.25 -4.91 -10.43
C LYS A 44 5.66 -4.47 -11.85
N GLN A 45 6.39 -5.31 -12.59
CA GLN A 45 6.57 -5.12 -14.03
C GLN A 45 5.28 -5.51 -14.76
N HIS A 46 5.05 -4.89 -15.93
CA HIS A 46 3.88 -5.16 -16.76
C HIS A 46 3.86 -6.61 -17.21
#